data_AF-A0A1E7IMH2-F1
#
_entry.id   AF-A0A1E7IMH2-F1
#
_cell.length_a   1.000
_cell.length_b   1.000
_cell.length_c   1.000
_cell.angle_alpha   90.00
_cell.angle_beta   90.00
_cell.angle_gamma   90.00
#
_symmetry.space_group_name_H-M   'P 1'
#
loop_
_entity.id
_entity.type
_entity.pdbx_description
1 polymer ?
#
loop_
_entity_poly.entity_id
_entity_poly.type
_entity_poly.pdbx_seq_one_letter_code
_entity_poly.pdbx_strand_id
1 'polypeptide(L)'
;MVAKKYKRKLLNFHVKHRLQIWLMIRIGGIIILTAIVSALVLYGYARHETVNSFYDAHIKIRRLSDLLIPVVLAGSAVSLISGTVLAIFLPQKLAGPLYRIEKDLDKVQQGDLTVRIHLRTSDTLHNFAQQINETINHLDQHLSHIQHLNDEMQQSSKSADNDLTQQLTQLNQHLSTIKTTYSNEQISKN
;
A
#
# COMPACT_ATOMS: atom_id res chain seq x y z
N MET A 1 -16.93 34.19 -11.00
CA MET A 1 -16.44 32.80 -11.02
C MET A 1 -16.52 32.24 -9.61
N VAL A 2 -17.43 31.29 -9.35
CA VAL A 2 -17.63 30.71 -8.01
C VAL A 2 -16.72 29.50 -7.88
N ALA A 3 -15.71 29.58 -7.02
CA ALA A 3 -14.78 28.48 -6.77
C ALA A 3 -15.52 27.31 -6.10
N LYS A 4 -15.64 26.20 -6.81
CA LYS A 4 -16.25 24.96 -6.31
C LYS A 4 -15.34 24.39 -5.23
N LYS A 5 -15.78 24.46 -3.96
CA LYS A 5 -15.05 23.94 -2.80
C LYS A 5 -15.04 22.41 -2.84
N TYR A 6 -13.96 21.83 -3.36
CA TYR A 6 -13.73 20.38 -3.32
C TYR A 6 -13.61 19.92 -1.86
N LYS A 7 -14.68 19.33 -1.32
CA LYS A 7 -14.61 18.55 -0.08
C LYS A 7 -13.80 17.29 -0.39
N ARG A 8 -12.49 17.33 -0.15
CA ARG A 8 -11.62 16.15 -0.19
C ARG A 8 -12.21 15.10 0.76
N LYS A 9 -12.75 14.00 0.23
CA LYS A 9 -13.13 12.83 1.03
C LYS A 9 -11.82 12.25 1.59
N LEU A 10 -11.49 12.61 2.84
CA LEU A 10 -10.23 12.26 3.51
C LEU A 10 -10.07 10.75 3.75
N LEU A 11 -11.14 9.96 3.61
CA LEU A 11 -11.12 8.52 3.87
C LEU A 11 -11.87 7.74 2.78
N ASN A 12 -11.24 7.54 1.63
CA ASN A 12 -11.50 6.33 0.83
C ASN A 12 -10.70 5.18 1.47
N PHE A 13 -11.18 4.69 2.61
CA PHE A 13 -10.41 3.81 3.52
C PHE A 13 -10.54 2.31 3.25
N HIS A 14 -11.39 1.90 2.30
CA HIS A 14 -11.69 0.48 2.08
C HIS A 14 -10.47 -0.34 1.60
N VAL A 15 -9.53 0.27 0.88
CA VAL A 15 -8.35 -0.45 0.34
C VAL A 15 -7.21 -0.55 1.35
N LYS A 16 -7.07 0.40 2.29
CA LYS A 16 -5.91 0.47 3.21
C LYS A 16 -6.19 -0.06 4.60
N HIS A 17 -7.45 -0.21 5.02
CA HIS A 17 -7.78 -0.53 6.42
C HIS A 17 -7.19 -1.86 6.89
N ARG A 18 -7.16 -2.90 6.05
CA ARG A 18 -6.59 -4.21 6.44
C ARG A 18 -5.07 -4.15 6.65
N LEU A 19 -4.33 -3.55 5.72
CA LEU A 19 -2.87 -3.39 5.85
C LEU A 19 -2.53 -2.45 7.01
N GLN A 20 -3.24 -1.34 7.12
CA GLN A 20 -3.00 -0.34 8.15
C GLN A 20 -3.34 -0.86 9.55
N ILE A 21 -4.46 -1.57 9.74
CA ILE A 21 -4.79 -2.23 11.01
C ILE A 21 -3.75 -3.29 11.33
N TRP A 22 -3.38 -4.11 10.34
CA TRP A 22 -2.39 -5.16 10.54
C TRP A 22 -1.03 -4.60 11.01
N LEU A 23 -0.59 -3.48 10.43
CA LEU A 23 0.60 -2.72 10.84
C LEU A 23 0.43 -2.09 12.23
N MET A 24 -0.70 -1.42 12.47
CA MET A 24 -1.03 -0.75 13.73
C MET A 24 -1.03 -1.72 14.91
N ILE A 25 -1.65 -2.90 14.75
CA ILE A 25 -1.67 -3.93 15.80
C ILE A 25 -0.26 -4.45 16.09
N ARG A 26 0.58 -4.68 15.06
CA ARG A 26 1.96 -5.15 15.26
C ARG A 26 2.82 -4.11 15.98
N ILE A 27 2.80 -2.86 15.49
CA ILE A 27 3.60 -1.76 16.07
C ILE A 27 3.09 -1.43 17.47
N GLY A 28 1.78 -1.33 17.66
CA GLY A 28 1.16 -1.10 18.97
C GLY A 28 1.49 -2.20 19.97
N GLY A 29 1.46 -3.47 19.55
CA GLY A 29 1.85 -4.59 20.41
C GLY A 29 3.29 -4.52 20.90
N ILE A 30 4.21 -4.01 20.08
CA ILE A 30 5.61 -3.83 20.45
C ILE A 30 5.78 -2.67 21.43
N ILE A 31 5.09 -1.55 21.21
CA ILE A 31 5.09 -0.42 22.14
C ILE A 31 4.53 -0.83 23.50
N ILE A 32 3.47 -1.66 23.52
CA ILE A 32 2.92 -2.22 24.75
C ILE A 32 3.94 -3.15 25.42
N LEU A 33 4.62 -4.01 24.66
CA LEU A 33 5.65 -4.91 25.18
C LEU A 33 6.82 -4.14 25.81
N THR A 34 7.33 -3.10 25.16
CA THR A 34 8.42 -2.27 25.70
C THR A 34 7.98 -1.52 26.97
N ALA A 35 6.73 -1.05 27.02
CA ALA A 35 6.17 -0.42 28.22
C ALA A 35 6.05 -1.41 29.39
N ILE A 36 5.61 -2.64 29.14
CA ILE A 36 5.53 -3.71 30.15
C ILE A 36 6.91 -4.06 30.68
N VAL A 37 7.90 -4.26 29.79
CA VAL A 37 9.29 -4.55 30.21
C VAL A 37 9.84 -3.39 31.06
N SER A 38 9.62 -2.15 30.64
CA SER A 38 10.05 -0.97 31.41
C SER A 38 9.41 -0.93 32.80
N ALA A 39 8.10 -1.23 32.90
CA ALA A 39 7.40 -1.29 34.18
C ALA A 39 7.93 -2.42 35.09
N LEU A 40 8.26 -3.59 34.53
CA LEU A 40 8.84 -4.71 35.28
C LEU A 40 10.24 -4.38 35.81
N VAL A 41 11.08 -3.74 35.01
CA VAL A 41 12.42 -3.28 35.43
C VAL A 41 12.30 -2.27 36.58
N LEU A 42 11.40 -1.29 36.45
CA LEU A 42 11.12 -0.31 37.50
C LEU A 42 10.62 -0.97 38.79
N TYR A 43 9.69 -1.92 38.68
CA TYR A 43 9.16 -2.66 39.83
C TYR A 43 10.24 -3.49 40.54
N GLY A 44 11.08 -4.20 39.77
CA GLY A 44 12.19 -4.99 40.31
C GLY A 44 13.19 -4.11 41.05
N TYR A 45 13.56 -2.98 40.46
CA TYR A 45 14.47 -2.02 41.08
C TYR A 45 13.85 -1.42 42.36
N ALA A 46 12.59 -0.97 42.31
CA ALA A 46 11.88 -0.43 43.46
C ALA A 46 11.79 -1.45 44.61
N ARG A 47 11.54 -2.72 44.30
CA ARG A 47 11.54 -3.81 45.30
C ARG A 47 12.92 -3.99 45.92
N HIS A 48 13.99 -4.00 45.13
CA HIS A 48 15.35 -4.20 45.65
C HIS A 48 15.81 -3.05 46.53
N GLU A 49 15.52 -1.81 46.14
CA GLU A 49 15.77 -0.61 46.95
C GLU A 49 15.00 -0.63 48.28
N THR A 50 13.74 -1.09 48.27
CA THR A 50 12.91 -1.14 49.49
C THR A 50 13.39 -2.21 50.49
N VAL A 51 13.97 -3.32 50.02
CA VAL A 51 14.54 -4.36 50.89
C VAL A 51 15.86 -3.93 51.53
N ASN A 52 16.64 -3.08 50.87
CA ASN A 52 17.92 -2.58 51.41
C ASN A 52 17.76 -1.26 52.20
N SER A 53 16.59 -0.61 52.15
CA SER A 53 16.36 0.73 52.72
C SER A 53 15.69 0.72 54.10
N PHE A 54 15.73 -0.39 54.84
CA PHE A 54 15.37 -0.42 56.27
C PHE A 54 16.40 0.24 57.19
N TYR A 55 17.54 0.75 56.68
CA TYR A 55 18.63 1.28 57.51
C TYR A 55 19.05 2.74 57.28
N ASP A 56 18.52 3.47 56.29
CA ASP A 56 18.90 4.87 56.11
C ASP A 56 17.73 5.73 55.62
N ALA A 57 16.79 5.95 56.52
CA ALA A 57 15.90 7.09 56.43
C ALA A 57 16.75 8.34 56.71
N HIS A 58 17.21 9.03 55.66
CA HIS A 58 17.17 10.51 55.57
C HIS A 58 17.73 11.14 54.28
N ILE A 59 18.35 10.43 53.33
CA ILE A 59 18.86 11.10 52.11
C ILE A 59 18.75 10.19 50.87
N LYS A 60 17.62 10.23 50.13
CA LYS A 60 17.50 9.61 48.79
C LYS A 60 16.75 10.48 47.79
N ILE A 61 17.13 11.77 47.71
CA ILE A 61 16.85 12.62 46.54
C ILE A 61 17.98 12.49 45.48
N ARG A 62 19.03 11.72 45.78
CA ARG A 62 20.08 11.41 44.81
C ARG A 62 19.64 10.27 43.89
N ARG A 63 19.36 10.70 42.66
CA ARG A 63 19.56 10.02 41.38
C ARG A 63 18.39 9.19 40.86
N LEU A 64 17.32 9.89 40.51
CA LEU A 64 16.45 9.47 39.39
C LEU A 64 17.30 9.05 38.16
N SER A 65 18.45 9.70 37.93
CA SER A 65 19.41 9.33 36.89
C SER A 65 19.93 7.89 36.98
N ASP A 66 20.18 7.36 38.18
CA ASP A 66 20.71 5.99 38.35
C ASP A 66 19.62 4.94 38.11
N LEU A 67 18.34 5.31 38.33
CA LEU A 67 17.17 4.52 37.94
C LEU A 67 16.91 4.59 36.43
N LEU A 68 17.15 5.75 35.81
CA LEU A 68 16.85 5.98 34.40
C LEU A 68 17.80 5.20 33.48
N ILE A 69 19.08 5.09 33.80
CA ILE A 69 20.06 4.38 32.95
C ILE A 69 19.66 2.93 32.64
N PRO A 70 19.38 2.04 33.62
CA PRO A 70 19.02 0.66 33.32
C PRO A 70 17.66 0.54 32.62
N VAL A 71 16.71 1.42 32.93
CA VAL A 71 15.38 1.44 32.28
C VAL A 71 15.50 1.87 30.81
N VAL A 72 16.25 2.94 30.54
CA VAL A 72 16.51 3.42 29.18
C VAL A 72 17.29 2.38 28.40
N LEU A 73 18.34 1.78 28.97
CA LEU A 73 19.14 0.77 28.29
C LEU A 73 18.32 -0.49 27.95
N ALA A 74 17.51 -0.97 28.91
CA ALA A 74 16.60 -2.10 28.67
C ALA A 74 15.53 -1.76 27.63
N GLY A 75 14.90 -0.58 27.73
CA GLY A 75 13.90 -0.11 26.77
C GLY A 75 14.46 0.06 25.36
N SER A 76 15.67 0.62 25.23
CA SER A 76 16.39 0.75 23.96
C SER A 76 16.75 -0.61 23.37
N ALA A 77 17.25 -1.55 24.18
CA ALA A 77 17.58 -2.90 23.71
C ALA A 77 16.35 -3.64 23.16
N VAL A 78 15.22 -3.62 23.90
CA VAL A 78 13.97 -4.24 23.44
C VAL A 78 13.45 -3.55 22.18
N SER A 79 13.48 -2.23 22.13
CA SER A 79 13.02 -1.45 20.97
C SER A 79 13.86 -1.75 19.73
N LEU A 80 15.18 -1.90 19.88
CA LEU A 80 16.10 -2.19 18.78
C LEU A 80 15.91 -3.61 18.24
N ILE A 81 15.79 -4.60 19.14
CA ILE A 81 15.50 -6.00 18.75
C ILE A 81 14.16 -6.06 18.02
N SER A 82 13.12 -5.45 18.61
CA SER A 82 11.78 -5.51 18.05
C SER A 82 11.64 -4.76 16.74
N GLY A 83 12.30 -3.59 16.63
CA GLY A 83 12.40 -2.83 15.38
C GLY A 83 13.11 -3.61 14.28
N THR A 84 14.19 -4.32 14.62
CA THR A 84 14.91 -5.20 13.68
C THR A 84 14.02 -6.34 13.18
N VAL A 85 13.30 -7.00 14.09
CA VAL A 85 12.33 -8.05 13.75
C VAL A 85 11.26 -7.48 12.80
N LEU A 86 10.65 -6.34 13.12
CA LEU A 86 9.68 -5.70 12.23
C LEU A 86 10.27 -5.40 10.86
N ALA A 87 11.47 -4.82 10.80
CA ALA A 87 12.11 -4.43 9.55
C ALA A 87 12.36 -5.62 8.63
N ILE A 88 12.65 -6.80 9.17
CA ILE A 88 12.87 -8.02 8.39
C ILE A 88 11.54 -8.66 7.96
N PHE A 89 10.57 -8.79 8.87
CA PHE A 89 9.34 -9.55 8.61
C PHE A 89 8.27 -8.77 7.83
N LEU A 90 8.28 -7.45 7.91
CA LEU A 90 7.24 -6.59 7.32
C LEU A 90 7.32 -6.54 5.79
N PRO A 91 8.51 -6.36 5.16
CA PRO A 91 8.64 -6.42 3.71
C PRO A 91 8.33 -7.81 3.14
N GLN A 92 8.69 -8.89 3.84
CA GLN A 92 8.52 -10.27 3.34
C GLN A 92 7.06 -10.61 3.02
N LYS A 93 6.11 -10.09 3.80
CA LYS A 93 4.67 -10.31 3.56
C LYS A 93 4.12 -9.57 2.35
N LEU A 94 4.78 -8.49 1.93
CA LEU A 94 4.39 -7.70 0.77
C LEU A 94 5.16 -8.15 -0.48
N ALA A 95 6.42 -8.53 -0.33
CA ALA A 95 7.31 -8.91 -1.43
C ALA A 95 6.76 -10.09 -2.25
N GLY A 96 6.20 -11.11 -1.58
CA GLY A 96 5.62 -12.27 -2.25
C GLY A 96 4.47 -11.93 -3.23
N PRO A 97 3.37 -11.31 -2.76
CA PRO A 97 2.28 -10.92 -3.66
C PRO A 97 2.71 -9.86 -4.68
N LEU A 98 3.62 -8.95 -4.33
CA LEU A 98 4.13 -7.94 -5.26
C LEU A 98 4.92 -8.56 -6.41
N TYR A 99 5.82 -9.50 -6.12
CA TYR A 99 6.58 -10.25 -7.12
C TYR A 99 5.68 -11.03 -8.07
N ARG A 100 4.57 -11.60 -7.56
CA ARG A 100 3.59 -12.28 -8.42
C ARG A 100 2.89 -11.30 -9.37
N ILE A 101 2.45 -10.16 -8.84
CA ILE A 101 1.83 -9.10 -9.65
C ILE A 101 2.79 -8.65 -10.76
N GLU A 102 4.05 -8.40 -10.42
CA GLU A 102 5.10 -8.00 -11.38
C GLU A 102 5.26 -9.05 -12.50
N LYS A 103 5.40 -10.32 -12.13
CA LYS A 103 5.57 -11.41 -13.09
C LYS A 103 4.37 -11.60 -14.03
N ASP A 104 3.15 -11.37 -13.55
CA ASP A 104 1.97 -11.42 -14.40
C ASP A 104 1.85 -10.17 -15.27
N LEU A 105 2.26 -9.00 -14.77
CA LEU A 105 2.35 -7.76 -15.56
C LEU A 105 3.39 -7.84 -16.68
N ASP A 106 4.49 -8.57 -16.51
CA ASP A 106 5.48 -8.79 -17.58
C ASP A 106 4.84 -9.45 -18.82
N LYS A 107 3.86 -10.33 -18.63
CA LYS A 107 3.12 -10.94 -19.75
C LYS A 107 2.20 -9.94 -20.43
N VAL A 108 1.55 -9.09 -19.64
CA VAL A 108 0.73 -7.97 -20.16
C VAL A 108 1.60 -7.02 -20.98
N GLN A 109 2.83 -6.73 -20.52
CA GLN A 109 3.80 -5.92 -21.26
C GLN A 109 4.20 -6.57 -22.60
N GLN A 110 4.21 -7.91 -22.68
CA GLN A 110 4.44 -8.65 -23.92
C GLN A 110 3.21 -8.67 -24.85
N GLY A 111 2.09 -8.07 -24.44
CA GLY A 111 0.87 -7.95 -25.24
C GLY A 111 -0.19 -9.02 -24.93
N ASP A 112 0.02 -9.89 -23.94
CA ASP A 112 -0.98 -10.86 -23.52
C ASP A 112 -1.98 -10.23 -22.52
N LEU A 113 -3.10 -9.73 -23.06
CA LEU A 113 -4.19 -9.13 -22.27
C LEU A 113 -5.19 -10.16 -21.73
N THR A 114 -4.96 -11.46 -21.97
CA THR A 114 -5.81 -12.52 -21.43
C THR A 114 -5.43 -12.90 -20.00
N VAL A 115 -4.24 -12.46 -19.56
CA VAL A 115 -3.71 -12.73 -18.22
C VAL A 115 -4.60 -12.10 -17.15
N ARG A 116 -4.80 -12.84 -16.06
CA ARG A 116 -5.50 -12.38 -14.86
C ARG A 116 -4.68 -12.70 -13.62
N ILE A 117 -4.34 -11.66 -12.88
CA ILE A 117 -3.54 -11.72 -11.66
C ILE A 117 -4.37 -12.30 -10.52
N HIS A 118 -3.92 -13.42 -9.96
CA HIS A 118 -4.58 -14.07 -8.83
C HIS A 118 -3.61 -14.23 -7.65
N LEU A 119 -3.98 -13.60 -6.53
CA LEU A 119 -3.25 -13.71 -5.26
C LEU A 119 -3.81 -14.82 -4.38
N ARG A 120 -3.02 -15.31 -3.41
CA ARG A 120 -3.50 -16.29 -2.43
C ARG A 120 -4.39 -15.60 -1.41
N THR A 121 -5.39 -16.28 -0.87
CA THR A 121 -6.33 -15.74 0.12
C THR A 121 -5.67 -15.05 1.33
N SER A 122 -4.46 -15.48 1.72
CA SER A 122 -3.71 -14.88 2.83
C SER A 122 -2.98 -13.57 2.48
N ASP A 123 -2.91 -13.19 1.21
CA ASP A 123 -2.19 -12.00 0.75
C ASP A 123 -2.99 -10.72 0.97
N THR A 124 -2.30 -9.60 1.23
CA THR A 124 -2.96 -8.34 1.59
C THR A 124 -3.31 -7.45 0.39
N LEU A 125 -2.85 -7.78 -0.82
CA LEU A 125 -2.92 -6.93 -2.02
C LEU A 125 -4.06 -7.29 -3.00
N HIS A 126 -5.07 -8.05 -2.57
CA HIS A 126 -6.18 -8.49 -3.46
C HIS A 126 -6.87 -7.34 -4.19
N ASN A 127 -7.21 -6.26 -3.49
CA ASN A 127 -7.88 -5.10 -4.09
C ASN A 127 -7.00 -4.44 -5.18
N PHE A 128 -5.68 -4.44 -4.99
CA PHE A 128 -4.75 -3.91 -5.96
C PHE A 128 -4.65 -4.81 -7.20
N ALA A 129 -4.54 -6.12 -6.99
CA ALA A 129 -4.60 -7.10 -8.09
C ALA A 129 -5.92 -7.02 -8.88
N GLN A 130 -7.05 -6.82 -8.19
CA GLN A 130 -8.35 -6.64 -8.84
C GLN A 130 -8.39 -5.39 -9.71
N GLN A 131 -7.92 -4.25 -9.21
CA GLN A 131 -7.85 -3.01 -10.01
C GLN A 131 -6.96 -3.15 -11.25
N ILE A 132 -5.84 -3.87 -11.12
CA ILE A 132 -4.97 -4.17 -12.26
C ILE A 132 -5.72 -5.06 -13.26
N ASN A 133 -6.42 -6.11 -12.83
CA ASN A 133 -7.22 -6.96 -13.71
C ASN A 133 -8.32 -6.18 -14.44
N GLU A 134 -9.01 -5.27 -13.75
CA GLU A 134 -10.00 -4.38 -14.36
C GLU A 134 -9.34 -3.50 -15.43
N THR A 135 -8.14 -2.97 -15.17
CA THR A 135 -7.37 -2.17 -16.13
C THR A 135 -6.98 -2.98 -17.37
N ILE A 136 -6.45 -4.20 -17.18
CA ILE A 136 -6.09 -5.12 -18.27
C ILE A 136 -7.34 -5.42 -19.12
N ASN A 137 -8.48 -5.67 -18.47
CA ASN A 137 -9.73 -5.96 -19.16
C ASN A 137 -10.24 -4.78 -19.99
N HIS A 138 -10.10 -3.55 -19.49
CA HIS A 138 -10.43 -2.36 -20.27
C HIS A 138 -9.50 -2.20 -21.48
N LEU A 139 -8.19 -2.44 -21.32
CA LEU A 139 -7.24 -2.41 -22.44
C LEU A 139 -7.61 -3.44 -23.52
N ASP A 140 -7.99 -4.66 -23.11
CA ASP A 140 -8.41 -5.73 -24.00
C ASP A 140 -9.67 -5.36 -24.80
N GLN A 141 -10.66 -4.78 -24.13
CA GLN A 141 -11.88 -4.27 -24.76
C GLN A 141 -11.59 -3.16 -25.77
N HIS A 142 -10.72 -2.21 -25.42
CA HIS A 142 -10.32 -1.14 -26.34
C HIS A 142 -9.59 -1.68 -27.57
N LEU A 143 -8.67 -2.63 -27.38
CA LEU A 143 -7.93 -3.23 -28.48
C LEU A 143 -8.86 -4.04 -29.40
N SER A 144 -9.76 -4.83 -28.83
CA SER A 144 -10.78 -5.58 -29.57
C SER A 144 -11.67 -4.67 -30.41
N HIS A 145 -12.06 -3.51 -29.85
CA HIS A 145 -12.86 -2.53 -30.58
C HIS A 145 -12.09 -1.89 -31.73
N ILE A 146 -10.80 -1.55 -31.52
CA ILE A 146 -9.93 -1.03 -32.58
C ILE A 146 -9.75 -2.05 -33.71
N GLN A 147 -9.58 -3.34 -33.37
CA GLN A 147 -9.50 -4.42 -34.35
C GLN A 147 -10.78 -4.55 -35.15
N HIS A 148 -11.94 -4.54 -34.49
CA HIS A 148 -13.24 -4.57 -35.17
C HIS A 148 -13.42 -3.41 -36.15
N LEU A 149 -13.09 -2.18 -35.71
CA LEU A 149 -13.14 -1.00 -36.59
C LEU A 149 -12.23 -1.20 -37.80
N ASN A 150 -11.00 -1.71 -37.61
CA ASN A 150 -10.07 -1.95 -38.70
C ASN A 150 -10.56 -3.03 -39.68
N ASP A 151 -11.20 -4.08 -39.19
CA ASP A 151 -11.81 -5.13 -40.02
C ASP A 151 -12.98 -4.56 -40.84
N GLU A 152 -13.82 -3.72 -40.23
CA GLU A 152 -14.86 -2.95 -40.94
C GLU A 152 -14.24 -2.03 -42.00
N MET A 153 -13.12 -1.35 -41.70
CA MET A 153 -12.41 -0.53 -42.68
C MET A 153 -11.90 -1.34 -43.87
N GLN A 154 -11.29 -2.51 -43.63
CA GLN A 154 -10.79 -3.38 -44.70
C GLN A 154 -11.93 -3.93 -45.57
N GLN A 155 -13.08 -4.22 -44.98
CA GLN A 155 -14.25 -4.71 -45.68
C GLN A 155 -14.90 -3.60 -46.53
N SER A 156 -15.03 -2.37 -46.00
CA SER A 156 -15.55 -1.20 -46.72
C SER A 156 -14.58 -0.68 -47.79
N SER A 157 -13.27 -0.73 -47.55
CA SER A 157 -12.24 -0.31 -48.52
C SER A 157 -12.26 -1.15 -49.80
N LYS A 158 -12.68 -2.42 -49.71
CA LYS A 158 -12.93 -3.26 -50.90
C LYS A 158 -14.16 -2.80 -51.71
N SER A 159 -14.97 -1.86 -51.21
CA SER A 159 -16.32 -1.58 -51.73
C SER A 159 -16.56 -0.16 -52.29
N ALA A 160 -15.80 0.91 -51.94
CA ALA A 160 -15.63 2.18 -52.69
C ALA A 160 -15.07 3.33 -51.82
N ASP A 161 -14.31 4.23 -52.46
CA ASP A 161 -13.28 5.16 -51.91
C ASP A 161 -13.77 6.39 -51.10
N ASN A 162 -15.03 6.45 -50.61
CA ASN A 162 -15.53 7.60 -49.84
C ASN A 162 -15.68 7.36 -48.32
N ASP A 163 -15.59 6.11 -47.85
CA ASP A 163 -15.86 5.72 -46.44
C ASP A 163 -14.61 5.86 -45.53
N LEU A 164 -13.42 5.85 -46.11
CA LEU A 164 -12.12 5.89 -45.40
C LEU A 164 -11.93 7.16 -44.55
N THR A 165 -12.45 8.30 -45.00
CA THR A 165 -12.30 9.58 -44.29
C THR A 165 -13.17 9.64 -43.02
N GLN A 166 -14.36 9.02 -43.04
CA GLN A 166 -15.22 8.92 -41.85
C GLN A 166 -14.63 7.95 -40.82
N GLN A 167 -14.05 6.83 -41.27
CA GLN A 167 -13.43 5.84 -40.40
C GLN A 167 -12.12 6.34 -39.75
N LEU A 168 -11.29 7.10 -40.48
CA LEU A 168 -10.12 7.80 -39.91
C LEU A 168 -10.51 8.81 -38.83
N THR A 169 -11.67 9.45 -38.98
CA THR A 169 -12.21 10.38 -37.98
C THR A 169 -12.65 9.61 -36.73
N GLN A 170 -13.30 8.45 -36.89
CA GLN A 170 -13.70 7.58 -35.78
C GLN A 170 -12.50 6.97 -35.03
N LEU A 171 -11.46 6.50 -35.74
CA LEU A 171 -10.24 5.99 -35.11
C LEU A 171 -9.52 7.08 -34.32
N ASN A 172 -9.35 8.27 -34.90
CA ASN A 172 -8.76 9.41 -34.18
C ASN A 172 -9.61 9.82 -32.98
N GLN A 173 -10.93 9.79 -33.09
CA GLN A 173 -11.83 10.07 -31.98
C GLN A 173 -11.67 9.04 -30.86
N HIS A 174 -11.53 7.74 -31.16
CA HIS A 174 -11.30 6.70 -30.15
C HIS A 174 -9.89 6.79 -29.51
N LEU A 175 -8.86 7.10 -30.29
CA LEU A 175 -7.52 7.39 -29.75
C LEU A 175 -7.53 8.62 -28.82
N SER A 176 -8.37 9.62 -29.12
CA SER A 176 -8.54 10.81 -28.29
C SER A 176 -9.24 10.51 -26.96
N THR A 177 -10.23 9.61 -26.93
CA THR A 177 -10.91 9.23 -25.67
C THR A 177 -9.98 8.43 -24.77
N ILE A 178 -9.15 7.55 -25.33
CA ILE A 178 -8.06 6.89 -24.58
C ILE A 178 -7.15 7.95 -23.94
N LYS A 179 -6.63 8.90 -24.74
CA LYS A 179 -5.72 9.96 -24.26
C LYS A 179 -6.36 10.92 -23.25
N THR A 180 -7.66 11.21 -23.37
CA THR A 180 -8.39 12.12 -22.48
C THR A 180 -8.76 11.46 -21.15
N THR A 181 -9.01 10.15 -21.15
CA THR A 181 -9.26 9.37 -19.92
C THR A 181 -8.01 9.32 -19.04
N TYR A 182 -6.81 9.21 -19.64
CA TYR A 182 -5.53 9.39 -18.93
C TYR A 182 -5.33 10.80 -18.35
N SER A 183 -5.86 11.85 -19.01
CA SER A 183 -5.70 13.25 -18.56
C SER A 183 -6.67 13.63 -17.43
N ASN A 184 -7.92 13.17 -17.50
CA ASN A 184 -8.93 13.49 -16.48
C ASN A 184 -8.70 12.76 -15.14
N GLU A 185 -8.02 11.60 -15.12
CA GLU A 185 -7.58 10.97 -13.87
C GLU A 185 -6.38 11.68 -13.21
N GLN A 186 -5.56 12.39 -13.97
CA GLN A 186 -4.48 13.24 -13.44
C GLN A 186 -5.03 14.56 -12.86
N ILE A 187 -6.11 15.11 -13.45
CA ILE A 187 -6.74 16.36 -12.99
C ILE A 187 -7.64 16.14 -11.77
N SER A 188 -8.25 14.95 -11.59
CA SER A 188 -9.04 14.65 -10.37
C SER A 188 -8.17 14.34 -9.13
N LYS A 189 -6.84 14.24 -9.28
CA LYS A 189 -5.91 13.95 -8.17
C LYS A 189 -5.01 15.13 -7.76
N ASN A 190 -5.16 16.32 -8.36
CA ASN A 190 -4.56 17.58 -7.88
C ASN A 190 -5.63 18.51 -7.30
#